data_AF-X1N9N5-F1
#
_entry.id   AF-X1N9N5-F1
#
_cell.length_a   1.000
_cell.length_b   1.000
_cell.length_c   1.000
_cell.angle_alpha   90.00
_cell.angle_beta   90.00
_cell.angle_gamma   90.00
#
_symmetry.space_group_name_H-M   'P 1'
#
loop_
_entity.id
_entity.type
_entity.pdbx_description
1 polymer ?
#
loop_
_entity_poly.entity_id
_entity_poly.type
_entity_poly.pdbx_seq_one_letter_code
_entity_poly.pdbx_strand_id
1 'polypeptide(L)'
;KFDIEIGQQQRCIQLKEYPIVSIAGLTDASLVLTEDDYLIYPETGQVCLDEFYFSKGLQSVEISYRAGYSPGCIPPKLAAACKEEVYRRFGGGDPGAGDISYEKIGDYAYRKSTYTDTAKWRTYGFSPRVRRILDYFRDSPI
;
A
#
# COMPACT_ATOMS: atom_id res chain seq x y z
N LYS A 1 -4.65 1.55 -15.01
CA LYS A 1 -4.15 1.48 -16.40
C LYS A 1 -2.65 1.20 -16.35
N PHE A 2 -2.23 0.06 -16.90
CA PHE A 2 -0.82 -0.33 -17.01
C PHE A 2 -0.37 -0.08 -18.45
N ASP A 3 0.78 0.57 -18.62
CA ASP A 3 1.36 0.80 -19.95
C ASP A 3 2.35 -0.35 -20.24
N ILE A 4 1.99 -1.21 -21.18
CA ILE A 4 2.82 -2.33 -21.63
C ILE A 4 3.70 -1.82 -22.78
N GLU A 5 5.02 -1.91 -22.62
CA GLU A 5 5.97 -1.45 -23.64
C GLU A 5 5.78 -2.17 -24.99
N ILE A 6 5.84 -1.41 -26.07
CA ILE A 6 5.70 -1.92 -27.45
C ILE A 6 6.90 -2.83 -27.75
N GLY A 7 6.69 -4.14 -27.71
CA GLY A 7 7.70 -5.14 -28.10
C GLY A 7 7.74 -6.36 -27.19
N GLN A 8 7.47 -6.20 -25.89
CA GLN A 8 7.50 -7.31 -24.93
C GLN A 8 6.14 -8.01 -24.84
N GLN A 9 6.13 -9.33 -25.00
CA GLN A 9 4.98 -10.16 -24.62
C GLN A 9 4.98 -10.28 -23.10
N GLN A 10 4.21 -9.43 -22.41
CA GLN A 10 4.07 -9.54 -20.96
C GLN A 10 2.92 -10.48 -20.64
N ARG A 11 3.28 -11.67 -20.12
CA ARG A 11 2.30 -12.65 -19.63
C ARG A 11 1.81 -12.29 -18.22
N CYS A 12 2.64 -11.60 -17.45
CA CYS A 12 2.38 -11.26 -16.06
C CYS A 12 2.44 -9.75 -15.84
N ILE A 13 1.48 -9.23 -15.08
CA ILE A 13 1.44 -7.85 -14.60
C ILE A 13 1.71 -7.84 -13.11
N GLN A 14 2.64 -6.97 -12.71
CA GLN A 14 2.94 -6.69 -11.31
C GLN A 14 1.99 -5.60 -10.80
N LEU A 15 1.17 -5.93 -9.82
CA LEU A 15 0.29 -4.99 -9.15
C LEU A 15 1.08 -4.15 -8.13
N LYS A 16 0.64 -2.91 -7.93
CA LYS A 16 1.27 -1.97 -6.99
C LYS A 16 0.99 -2.33 -5.54
N GLU A 17 -0.27 -2.67 -5.25
CA GLU A 17 -0.72 -3.01 -3.90
C GLU A 17 -0.79 -4.53 -3.76
N TYR A 18 -0.18 -5.07 -2.72
CA TYR A 18 -0.16 -6.51 -2.41
C TYR A 18 -0.05 -6.68 -0.88
N PRO A 19 -0.50 -7.81 -0.29
CA PRO A 19 -0.97 -9.04 -0.93
C PRO A 19 -2.36 -8.92 -1.60
N ILE A 20 -2.60 -9.67 -2.67
CA ILE A 20 -3.88 -9.68 -3.40
C ILE A 20 -4.89 -10.57 -2.66
N VAL A 21 -6.08 -10.05 -2.38
CA VAL A 21 -7.17 -10.79 -1.74
C VAL A 21 -8.11 -11.40 -2.77
N SER A 22 -8.53 -10.61 -3.76
CA SER A 22 -9.45 -11.06 -4.80
C SER A 22 -9.42 -10.12 -6.00
N ILE A 23 -9.67 -10.64 -7.21
CA ILE A 23 -9.89 -9.82 -8.40
C ILE A 23 -11.40 -9.63 -8.58
N ALA A 24 -11.83 -8.38 -8.71
CA ALA A 24 -13.22 -8.01 -8.95
C ALA A 24 -13.56 -7.93 -10.44
N GLY A 25 -12.56 -7.69 -11.29
CA GLY A 25 -12.71 -7.70 -12.72
C GLY A 25 -11.39 -7.46 -13.42
N LEU A 26 -11.18 -8.15 -14.54
CA LEU A 26 -10.02 -7.98 -15.39
C LEU A 26 -10.51 -7.78 -16.82
N THR A 27 -10.08 -6.68 -17.44
CA THR A 27 -10.41 -6.37 -18.83
C THR A 27 -9.14 -6.09 -19.63
N ASP A 28 -9.04 -6.73 -20.79
CA ASP A 28 -7.96 -6.55 -21.74
C ASP A 28 -8.54 -6.15 -23.11
N ALA A 29 -8.21 -4.96 -23.62
CA ALA A 29 -8.73 -4.46 -24.89
C ALA A 29 -10.28 -4.50 -25.02
N SER A 30 -11.00 -4.31 -23.91
CA SER A 30 -12.48 -4.45 -23.79
C SER A 30 -13.01 -5.89 -23.76
N LEU A 31 -12.14 -6.90 -23.80
CA LEU A 31 -12.50 -8.28 -23.50
C LEU A 31 -12.49 -8.46 -21.98
N VAL A 32 -13.59 -8.95 -21.42
CA VAL A 32 -13.66 -9.32 -20.00
C VAL A 32 -13.06 -10.72 -19.88
N LEU A 33 -12.03 -10.83 -19.04
CA LEU A 33 -11.39 -12.11 -18.72
C LEU A 33 -11.98 -12.67 -17.43
N THR A 34 -12.17 -13.99 -17.42
CA THR A 34 -12.75 -14.76 -16.32
C THR A 34 -11.66 -15.41 -15.47
N GLU A 35 -12.02 -15.95 -14.30
CA GLU A 35 -11.06 -16.57 -13.36
C GLU A 35 -10.29 -17.75 -13.98
N ASP A 36 -10.82 -18.38 -15.02
CA ASP A 36 -10.15 -19.48 -15.73
C ASP A 36 -9.04 -18.98 -16.69
N ASP A 37 -9.04 -17.70 -17.04
CA ASP A 37 -8.13 -17.12 -18.03
C ASP A 37 -6.81 -16.62 -17.39
N TYR A 38 -6.76 -16.53 -16.06
CA TYR A 38 -5.62 -15.96 -15.34
C TYR A 38 -5.32 -16.64 -14.00
N LEU A 39 -4.04 -16.60 -13.64
CA LEU A 39 -3.50 -17.05 -12.36
C LEU A 39 -3.11 -15.84 -11.51
N ILE A 40 -3.47 -15.88 -10.23
CA ILE A 40 -3.09 -14.87 -9.24
C ILE A 40 -1.99 -15.44 -8.35
N TYR A 41 -0.97 -14.64 -8.10
CA TYR A 41 0.04 -14.87 -7.07
C TYR A 41 -0.11 -13.81 -5.98
N PRO A 42 -0.89 -14.10 -4.91
CA PRO A 42 -1.25 -13.14 -3.88
C PRO A 42 -0.06 -12.47 -3.19
N GLU A 43 0.95 -13.24 -2.82
CA GLU A 43 2.09 -12.81 -2.01
C GLU A 43 3.04 -11.90 -2.79
N THR A 44 3.27 -12.23 -4.06
CA THR A 44 4.14 -11.46 -4.93
C THR A 44 3.41 -10.31 -5.62
N GLY A 45 2.07 -10.27 -5.58
CA GLY A 45 1.28 -9.24 -6.25
C GLY A 45 1.22 -9.40 -7.77
N GLN A 46 1.37 -10.62 -8.30
CA GLN A 46 1.40 -10.86 -9.74
C GLN A 46 0.09 -11.45 -10.24
N VAL A 47 -0.33 -10.99 -11.43
CA VAL A 47 -1.45 -11.57 -12.18
C VAL A 47 -0.92 -11.99 -13.55
N CYS A 48 -1.00 -13.28 -13.84
CA CYS A 48 -0.50 -13.85 -15.09
C CYS A 48 -1.64 -14.45 -15.89
N LEU A 49 -1.67 -14.25 -17.20
CA LEU A 49 -2.56 -15.02 -18.07
C LEU A 49 -2.05 -16.46 -18.20
N ASP A 50 -2.96 -17.41 -18.31
CA ASP A 50 -2.56 -18.82 -18.40
C ASP A 50 -2.02 -19.14 -19.79
N GLU A 51 -2.85 -19.13 -20.83
CA GLU A 51 -2.42 -19.53 -22.18
C GLU A 51 -2.04 -18.35 -23.10
N PHE A 52 -2.26 -17.11 -22.65
CA PHE A 52 -2.18 -15.92 -23.49
C PHE A 52 -1.21 -14.86 -22.96
N TYR A 53 -1.07 -13.77 -23.73
CA TYR A 53 -0.30 -12.58 -23.36
C TYR A 53 -1.23 -11.38 -23.38
N PHE A 54 -0.98 -10.42 -22.49
CA PHE A 54 -1.76 -9.18 -22.47
C PHE A 54 -1.59 -8.42 -23.78
N SER A 55 -2.66 -7.77 -24.22
CA SER A 55 -2.66 -7.00 -25.46
C SER A 55 -1.62 -5.88 -25.45
N LYS A 56 -0.99 -5.65 -26.61
CA LYS A 56 0.12 -4.69 -26.77
C LYS A 56 -0.38 -3.34 -27.30
N GLY A 57 0.28 -2.24 -26.92
CA GLY A 57 0.13 -0.93 -27.58
C GLY A 57 -0.94 -0.02 -26.95
N LEU A 58 -1.75 0.67 -27.78
CA LEU A 58 -2.79 1.63 -27.34
C LEU A 58 -3.98 0.97 -26.60
N GLN A 59 -3.96 -0.35 -26.45
CA GLN A 59 -4.99 -1.10 -25.76
C GLN A 59 -4.67 -1.11 -24.26
N SER A 60 -5.69 -0.81 -23.46
CA SER A 60 -5.53 -0.69 -22.01
C SER A 60 -5.93 -1.99 -21.33
N VAL A 61 -5.06 -2.47 -20.44
CA VAL A 61 -5.42 -3.48 -19.43
C VAL A 61 -5.90 -2.76 -18.18
N GLU A 62 -7.08 -3.16 -17.69
CA GLU A 62 -7.64 -2.70 -16.44
C GLU A 62 -7.90 -3.89 -15.52
N ILE A 63 -7.37 -3.79 -14.29
CA ILE A 63 -7.51 -4.80 -13.26
C ILE A 63 -8.11 -4.10 -12.05
N SER A 64 -9.32 -4.49 -11.70
CA SER A 64 -9.99 -4.10 -10.45
C SER A 64 -9.79 -5.22 -9.44
N TYR A 65 -9.13 -4.92 -8.33
CA TYR A 65 -8.77 -5.93 -7.33
C TYR A 65 -8.84 -5.36 -5.91
N ARG A 66 -8.95 -6.27 -4.93
CA ARG A 66 -8.82 -5.98 -3.51
C ARG A 66 -7.45 -6.47 -3.06
N ALA A 67 -6.69 -5.60 -2.40
CA ALA A 67 -5.39 -5.93 -1.84
C ALA A 67 -5.27 -5.42 -0.41
N GLY A 68 -4.40 -6.08 0.36
CA GLY A 68 -4.12 -5.77 1.75
C GLY A 68 -4.31 -6.98 2.68
N TYR A 69 -3.77 -6.83 3.89
CA TYR A 69 -3.90 -7.86 4.92
C TYR A 69 -5.30 -7.86 5.53
N SER A 70 -5.92 -9.03 5.58
CA SER A 70 -7.18 -9.23 6.32
C SER A 70 -6.95 -9.15 7.84
N PRO A 71 -7.97 -8.76 8.63
CA PRO A 71 -7.91 -8.81 10.09
C PRO A 71 -7.58 -10.24 10.55
N GLY A 72 -6.43 -10.43 11.20
CA GLY A 72 -5.92 -11.74 11.63
C GLY A 72 -4.74 -12.29 10.80
N CYS A 73 -4.55 -11.80 9.58
CA CYS A 73 -3.44 -12.21 8.69
C CYS A 73 -2.32 -11.17 8.63
N ILE A 74 -2.38 -10.12 9.46
CA ILE A 74 -1.36 -9.06 9.49
C ILE A 74 -0.08 -9.63 10.14
N PRO A 75 1.09 -9.57 9.48
CA PRO A 75 2.34 -10.02 10.06
C PRO A 75 2.61 -9.39 11.43
N PRO A 76 2.97 -10.15 12.48
CA PRO A 76 3.13 -9.62 13.83
C PRO A 76 4.13 -8.47 13.93
N LYS A 77 5.19 -8.48 13.10
CA LYS A 77 6.19 -7.42 13.02
C LYS A 77 5.58 -6.10 12.51
N LEU A 78 4.74 -6.17 11.49
CA LEU A 78 4.05 -5.01 10.93
C LEU A 78 3.02 -4.47 11.94
N ALA A 79 2.24 -5.35 12.57
CA ALA A 79 1.27 -4.97 13.60
C ALA A 79 1.95 -4.28 14.79
N ALA A 80 3.09 -4.81 15.26
CA ALA A 80 3.87 -4.21 16.34
C ALA A 80 4.44 -2.84 15.96
N ALA A 81 4.95 -2.68 14.73
CA ALA A 81 5.45 -1.41 14.24
C ALA A 81 4.35 -0.33 14.18
N CYS A 82 3.15 -0.68 13.72
CA CYS A 82 1.99 0.22 13.75
C CYS A 82 1.61 0.62 15.17
N LYS A 83 1.55 -0.35 16.11
CA LYS A 83 1.26 -0.07 17.52
C LYS A 83 2.31 0.84 18.15
N GLU A 84 3.59 0.63 17.85
CA GLU A 84 4.69 1.46 18.36
C GLU A 84 4.58 2.92 17.88
N GLU A 85 4.26 3.15 16.60
CA GLU A 85 4.06 4.50 16.08
C GLU A 85 2.82 5.18 16.67
N VAL A 86 1.70 4.46 16.80
CA VAL A 86 0.49 5.00 17.45
C VAL A 86 0.79 5.35 18.90
N TYR A 87 1.44 4.47 19.66
CA TYR A 87 1.80 4.74 21.05
C TYR A 87 2.79 5.91 21.17
N ARG A 88 3.77 6.03 20.27
CA ARG A 88 4.70 7.17 20.31
C ARG A 88 3.98 8.50 20.03
N ARG A 89 3.01 8.50 19.12
CA ARG A 89 2.29 9.72 18.73
C ARG A 89 1.18 10.11 19.72
N PHE A 90 0.54 9.14 20.36
CA PHE A 90 -0.67 9.35 21.15
C PHE A 90 -0.59 8.83 22.60
N GLY A 91 0.29 7.87 22.89
CA GLY A 91 0.44 7.24 24.21
C GLY A 91 1.55 7.85 25.08
N GLY A 92 2.48 8.59 24.49
CA GLY A 92 3.46 9.39 25.21
C GLY A 92 2.87 10.74 25.60
N GLY A 93 2.25 10.80 26.78
CA GLY A 93 1.98 12.07 27.44
C GLY A 93 3.29 12.79 27.75
N ASP A 94 3.76 13.58 26.81
CA ASP A 94 4.77 14.61 27.07
C ASP A 94 4.10 15.65 27.98
N PRO A 95 4.55 15.88 29.23
CA PRO A 95 3.89 16.81 30.16
C PRO A 95 3.87 18.27 29.67
N GLY A 96 4.56 18.57 28.56
CA GLY A 96 4.51 19.84 27.85
C GLY A 96 3.84 19.80 26.47
N ALA A 97 3.28 18.66 26.04
CA ALA A 97 2.42 18.61 24.87
C ALA A 97 1.06 19.19 25.25
N GLY A 98 0.93 20.51 25.06
CA GLY A 98 -0.29 21.25 25.25
C GLY A 98 -1.50 20.53 24.67
N ASP A 99 -2.63 20.72 25.36
CA ASP A 99 -3.96 20.20 25.05
C ASP A 99 -4.15 19.89 23.57
N ILE A 100 -4.76 18.74 23.31
CA ILE A 100 -5.34 18.44 22.00
C ILE A 100 -6.41 19.51 21.77
N SER A 101 -6.03 20.62 21.15
CA SER A 101 -6.93 21.68 20.76
C SER A 101 -7.83 21.10 19.68
N TYR A 102 -9.03 20.70 20.11
CA TYR A 102 -10.12 20.31 19.23
C TYR A 102 -10.43 21.48 18.30
N GLU A 103 -10.10 21.35 17.02
CA GLU A 103 -10.66 22.20 15.99
C GLU A 103 -11.65 21.39 15.14
N LYS A 104 -12.68 22.11 14.68
CA LYS A 104 -13.96 21.61 14.17
C LYS A 104 -13.81 20.53 13.08
N ILE A 105 -14.73 19.59 13.15
CA ILE A 105 -15.01 18.54 12.17
C ILE A 105 -14.94 19.12 10.75
N GLY A 106 -13.95 18.71 9.94
CA GLY A 106 -13.83 19.13 8.54
C GLY A 106 -12.43 18.99 7.93
N ASP A 107 -11.36 19.19 8.71
CA ASP A 107 -10.00 19.22 8.19
C ASP A 107 -9.18 18.02 8.66
N TYR A 108 -9.00 17.01 7.79
CA TYR A 108 -8.15 15.83 8.04
C TYR A 108 -6.64 16.15 7.89
N ALA A 109 -6.16 17.23 8.49
CA ALA A 109 -4.74 17.53 8.57
C ALA A 109 -4.40 17.95 10.01
N TYR A 110 -3.93 17.00 10.82
CA TYR A 110 -3.44 17.28 12.17
C TYR A 110 -2.21 18.20 12.10
N ARG A 111 -2.39 19.51 12.35
CA ARG A 111 -1.29 20.43 12.62
C ARG A 111 -1.14 20.58 14.12
N LYS A 112 -0.01 20.11 14.66
CA LYS A 112 0.42 20.43 16.01
C LYS A 112 0.78 21.92 16.03
N SER A 113 0.25 22.69 16.97
CA SER A 113 0.52 24.13 17.13
C SER A 113 2.03 24.37 17.20
N THR A 114 2.58 25.05 16.19
CA THR A 114 4.03 25.29 16.04
C THR A 114 4.53 26.53 16.77
N TYR A 115 3.81 27.04 17.78
CA TYR A 115 4.19 28.32 18.38
C TYR A 115 5.51 28.25 19.20
N THR A 116 5.99 27.06 19.59
CA THR A 116 7.25 26.92 20.35
C THR A 116 8.08 25.69 19.95
N ASP A 117 8.00 25.21 18.70
CA ASP A 117 8.80 24.03 18.29
C ASP A 117 10.15 24.45 17.67
N THR A 118 11.13 24.78 18.54
CA THR A 118 12.53 25.02 18.15
C THR A 118 13.36 23.74 18.05
N ALA A 119 12.72 22.56 18.00
CA ALA A 119 13.42 21.29 17.91
C ALA A 119 13.90 21.03 16.48
N LYS A 120 15.10 21.53 16.17
CA LYS A 120 15.92 21.24 14.96
C LYS A 120 16.17 19.75 14.67
N TRP A 121 15.67 18.85 15.52
CA TRP A 121 15.90 17.39 15.53
C TRP A 121 14.63 16.55 15.44
N ARG A 122 13.43 17.16 15.34
CA ARG A 122 12.22 16.41 15.00
C ARG A 122 12.22 16.16 13.49
N THR A 123 13.01 15.20 13.06
CA THR A 123 12.87 14.61 11.72
C THR A 123 11.45 14.05 11.64
N TYR A 124 10.59 14.75 10.90
CA TYR A 124 9.31 14.24 10.46
C TYR A 124 9.56 12.90 9.74
N GLY A 125 9.27 11.79 10.41
CA GLY A 125 9.57 10.45 9.90
C GLY A 125 9.28 9.35 10.91
N PHE A 126 9.05 8.14 10.40
CA PHE A 126 9.01 6.92 11.22
C PHE A 126 10.35 6.73 11.94
N SER A 127 10.35 6.14 13.14
CA SER A 127 11.62 5.76 13.77
C SER A 127 12.46 4.87 12.86
N PRO A 128 13.81 4.89 12.94
CA PRO A 128 14.67 4.03 12.11
C PRO A 128 14.35 2.53 12.23
N ARG A 129 13.80 2.10 13.38
CA ARG A 129 13.32 0.74 13.58
C ARG A 129 12.05 0.45 12.79
N VAL A 130 11.02 1.29 12.94
CA VAL A 130 9.76 1.14 12.22
C VAL A 130 9.98 1.32 10.72
N ARG A 131 10.81 2.27 10.31
CA ARG A 131 11.15 2.51 8.90
C ARG A 131 11.74 1.27 8.24
N ARG A 132 12.68 0.58 8.90
CA ARG A 132 13.24 -0.69 8.40
C ARG A 132 12.19 -1.79 8.26
N ILE A 133 11.24 -1.87 9.18
CA ILE A 133 10.14 -2.84 9.10
C ILE A 133 9.25 -2.51 7.90
N LEU A 134 8.89 -1.23 7.71
CA LEU A 134 8.09 -0.80 6.56
C LEU A 134 8.81 -1.01 5.24
N ASP A 135 10.12 -0.72 5.18
CA ASP A 135 10.93 -0.93 3.97
C ASP A 135 11.04 -2.43 3.64
N TYR A 136 11.17 -3.31 4.64
CA TYR A 136 11.12 -4.76 4.43
C TYR A 136 9.81 -5.17 3.73
N PHE A 137 8.66 -4.71 4.20
CA PHE A 137 7.36 -5.05 3.60
C PHE A 137 7.05 -4.30 2.30
N ARG A 138 7.80 -3.23 1.99
CA ARG A 138 7.67 -2.49 0.72
C ARG A 138 8.53 -3.12 -0.39
N ASP A 139 9.76 -3.47 -0.06
CA ASP A 139 10.81 -3.81 -1.02
C ASP A 139 11.04 -5.33 -1.13
N SER A 140 10.55 -6.13 -0.17
CA SER A 140 10.62 -7.59 -0.26
C SER A 140 9.29 -8.13 -0.80
N PRO A 141 9.22 -8.53 -2.09
CA PRO A 141 8.20 -9.50 -2.50
C PRO A 141 8.49 -10.79 -1.74
N ILE A 142 7.54 -11.26 -0.94
CA ILE A 142 7.63 -12.58 -0.29
C ILE A 142 7.43 -13.66 -1.35
#